data_AF-A0A536U198-F1
#
_entry.id   AF-A0A536U198-F1
#
_cell.length_a   1.000
_cell.length_b   1.000
_cell.length_c   1.000
_cell.angle_alpha   90.00
_cell.angle_beta   90.00
_cell.angle_gamma   90.00
#
_symmetry.space_group_name_H-M   'P 1'
#
loop_
_entity.id
_entity.type
_entity.pdbx_description
1 polymer ?
#
loop_
_entity_poly.entity_id
_entity_poly.type
_entity_poly.pdbx_seq_one_letter_code
_entity_poly.pdbx_strand_id
1 'polypeptide(L)'
;MPVPLLPMWYSNNASRLAFLGIAIMFAAIARAAEPHMELPAGAAPPPGFVLTVLEVTVNREQQDEAIIALRDGAGRVFVAAADLAPPTTYQGERYFPLSAFKGLVATVDDQAQTLSVEAPPAMFAATQIDAMAPPLPVPQRSAVGGFLNYTLLATRADTATTGAGSFELGAFGRWGSATTTAVASTVAGKTDTKRLESTWTYAIPDRLATVRAGDTVSRAGAWGNAVRYGGVQYATDFATQPNLVLTPGQFVAGQATIPSTVDVFVNNALVTQQAVKPGPFDITNIPPITGPGNVTLVIRDELGREQVITRPFYASPVLLRAGLTDFSYDLGFVRENFGIASDDYGPWIASGTYRRGISDRWTGEVRAEAQARLANAGIASDVLIDDFGVFSASAAGGRNPLGSGGRVSLGFDRQSPGLSFSVQGAWASPHFRLVGDTDSQLVVERQLLASAGYTFGRYGTLSVAYVARSYHEQPSTTIGSLGYSFNVDRWGYFGVSVSRVRAEDRSTQVNATWTLPIGTSTSAALSVDRVRSTAPGADRDERALSIQRNLPLGEGFGYRLRASDQGPRQAEIDYQNRYGTYSAEVAQAQGQTGERVSASGGVGFIG
;
A
#
# COMPACT_ATOMS: atom_id res chain seq x y z
N MET A 1 -13.47 -18.06 -46.83
CA MET A 1 -14.53 -18.51 -45.90
C MET A 1 -14.39 -17.73 -44.59
N PRO A 2 -15.27 -16.75 -44.32
CA PRO A 2 -15.35 -16.10 -43.01
C PRO A 2 -16.63 -16.50 -42.24
N VAL A 3 -16.62 -16.25 -40.91
CA VAL A 3 -17.75 -16.24 -39.92
C VAL A 3 -17.94 -17.57 -39.14
N PRO A 4 -18.06 -17.58 -37.78
CA PRO A 4 -19.13 -16.98 -36.93
C PRO A 4 -18.63 -15.96 -35.88
N LEU A 5 -19.22 -14.77 -35.70
CA LEU A 5 -20.56 -14.38 -35.17
C LEU A 5 -20.81 -14.79 -33.70
N LEU A 6 -20.79 -13.76 -32.84
CA LEU A 6 -21.22 -13.74 -31.43
C LEU A 6 -22.70 -14.15 -31.27
N PRO A 7 -23.10 -14.76 -30.15
CA PRO A 7 -24.50 -15.11 -29.91
C PRO A 7 -25.33 -13.88 -29.51
N MET A 8 -26.36 -13.62 -30.32
CA MET A 8 -27.46 -12.71 -30.03
C MET A 8 -28.26 -13.22 -28.82
N TRP A 9 -28.33 -12.44 -27.75
CA TRP A 9 -29.39 -12.59 -26.76
C TRP A 9 -30.64 -11.86 -27.26
N TYR A 10 -31.70 -12.63 -27.51
CA TYR A 10 -33.04 -12.14 -27.85
C TYR A 10 -33.61 -11.37 -26.65
N SER A 11 -33.67 -10.03 -26.77
CA SER A 11 -34.44 -9.17 -25.87
C SER A 11 -35.78 -8.87 -26.53
N ASN A 12 -36.85 -9.27 -25.83
CA ASN A 12 -38.25 -9.17 -26.25
C ASN A 12 -38.67 -7.70 -26.52
N ASN A 13 -39.31 -7.41 -27.65
CA ASN A 13 -39.75 -6.05 -28.03
C ASN A 13 -40.74 -5.39 -27.06
N ALA A 14 -41.35 -6.15 -26.13
CA ALA A 14 -42.16 -5.61 -25.04
C ALA A 14 -41.34 -4.90 -23.94
N SER A 15 -40.05 -5.20 -23.82
CA SER A 15 -39.16 -4.60 -22.80
C SER A 15 -38.55 -3.27 -23.23
N ARG A 16 -38.52 -2.96 -24.54
CA ARG A 16 -38.03 -1.67 -25.08
C ARG A 16 -39.04 -0.52 -24.91
N LEU A 17 -40.34 -0.81 -24.90
CA LEU A 17 -41.40 0.17 -24.60
C LEU A 17 -41.49 0.48 -23.10
N ALA A 18 -41.18 -0.50 -22.23
CA ALA A 18 -41.05 -0.27 -20.79
C ALA A 18 -39.78 0.52 -20.42
N PHE A 19 -38.67 0.29 -21.13
CA PHE A 19 -37.41 1.02 -20.92
C PHE A 19 -37.49 2.50 -21.33
N LEU A 20 -38.28 2.84 -22.36
CA LEU A 20 -38.44 4.23 -22.81
C LEU A 20 -39.37 5.03 -21.87
N GLY A 21 -40.43 4.40 -21.35
CA GLY A 21 -41.37 5.06 -20.42
C GLY A 21 -40.80 5.32 -19.02
N ILE A 22 -39.81 4.53 -18.58
CA ILE A 22 -39.21 4.67 -17.24
C ILE A 22 -38.03 5.64 -17.23
N ALA A 23 -37.27 5.74 -18.33
CA ALA A 23 -36.20 6.74 -18.46
C ALA A 23 -36.75 8.19 -18.50
N ILE A 24 -37.99 8.37 -18.97
CA ILE A 24 -38.64 9.68 -19.07
C ILE A 24 -39.20 10.14 -17.71
N MET A 25 -39.59 9.20 -16.82
CA MET A 25 -39.98 9.54 -15.45
C MET A 25 -38.84 10.15 -14.62
N PHE A 26 -37.61 9.65 -14.73
CA PHE A 26 -36.48 10.24 -13.99
C PHE A 26 -35.96 11.54 -14.60
N ALA A 27 -36.06 11.71 -15.93
CA ALA A 27 -35.82 13.01 -16.55
C ALA A 27 -36.89 14.05 -16.17
N ALA A 28 -38.12 13.63 -15.88
CA ALA A 28 -39.21 14.51 -15.43
C ALA A 28 -39.08 14.89 -13.95
N ILE A 29 -38.62 14.00 -13.08
CA ILE A 29 -38.34 14.34 -11.67
C ILE A 29 -37.10 15.25 -11.57
N ALA A 30 -36.08 15.03 -12.41
CA ALA A 30 -34.90 15.91 -12.45
C ALA A 30 -35.13 17.25 -13.20
N ARG A 31 -36.09 17.33 -14.14
CA ARG A 31 -36.51 18.62 -14.77
C ARG A 31 -37.62 19.35 -14.00
N ALA A 32 -38.29 18.70 -13.05
CA ALA A 32 -39.15 19.38 -12.10
C ALA A 32 -38.35 20.18 -11.04
N ALA A 33 -37.03 20.02 -11.03
CA ALA A 33 -36.07 20.72 -10.17
C ALA A 33 -35.41 21.95 -10.82
N GLU A 34 -36.11 22.61 -11.74
CA GLU A 34 -35.77 23.97 -12.17
C GLU A 34 -36.69 24.97 -11.45
N PRO A 35 -36.16 26.06 -10.88
CA PRO A 35 -36.90 26.88 -9.94
C PRO A 35 -37.96 27.69 -10.67
N HIS A 36 -39.22 27.27 -10.53
CA HIS A 36 -40.37 28.14 -10.72
C HIS A 36 -41.09 28.28 -9.39
N MET A 37 -40.43 28.97 -8.45
CA MET A 37 -41.06 29.43 -7.21
C MET A 37 -41.88 30.71 -7.50
N GLU A 38 -42.79 30.63 -8.46
CA GLU A 38 -43.88 31.58 -8.64
C GLU A 38 -45.17 30.75 -8.73
N LEU A 39 -46.11 30.98 -7.80
CA LEU A 39 -47.50 30.59 -8.03
C LEU A 39 -47.94 31.31 -9.31
N PRO A 40 -48.22 30.60 -10.44
CA PRO A 40 -48.59 31.29 -11.66
C PRO A 40 -49.91 32.02 -11.42
N ALA A 41 -49.86 33.35 -11.47
CA ALA A 41 -51.01 34.21 -11.27
C ALA A 41 -52.09 33.91 -12.34
N GLY A 42 -53.28 33.52 -11.90
CA GLY A 42 -54.51 33.88 -12.61
C GLY A 42 -55.28 32.80 -13.38
N ALA A 43 -55.02 31.50 -13.24
CA ALA A 43 -55.89 30.46 -13.80
C ALA A 43 -56.38 29.49 -12.72
N ALA A 44 -57.70 29.31 -12.60
CA ALA A 44 -58.28 28.32 -11.69
C ALA A 44 -57.87 26.90 -12.13
N PRO A 45 -57.61 25.97 -11.18
CA PRO A 45 -57.37 24.57 -11.50
C PRO A 45 -58.55 23.98 -12.28
N PRO A 46 -58.35 22.88 -13.04
CA PRO A 46 -59.43 22.24 -13.78
C PRO A 46 -60.63 21.94 -12.86
N PRO A 47 -61.89 21.99 -13.35
CA PRO A 47 -63.06 21.74 -12.52
C PRO A 47 -62.95 20.41 -11.77
N GLY A 48 -63.04 20.44 -10.44
CA GLY A 48 -62.91 19.27 -9.58
C GLY A 48 -61.49 18.98 -9.08
N PHE A 49 -60.51 19.85 -9.38
CA PHE A 49 -59.13 19.75 -8.90
C PHE A 49 -58.72 20.94 -8.03
N VAL A 50 -57.81 20.71 -7.10
CA VAL A 50 -57.16 21.72 -6.24
C VAL A 50 -55.65 21.62 -6.43
N LEU A 51 -54.99 22.77 -6.53
CA LEU A 51 -53.53 22.85 -6.61
C LEU A 51 -52.94 22.86 -5.20
N THR A 52 -52.00 21.94 -4.92
CA THR A 52 -51.37 21.78 -3.60
C THR A 52 -49.86 21.71 -3.76
N VAL A 53 -49.12 22.30 -2.83
CA VAL A 53 -47.65 22.17 -2.74
C VAL A 53 -47.36 21.11 -1.69
N LEU A 54 -46.62 20.07 -2.06
CA LEU A 54 -46.33 18.94 -1.17
C LEU A 54 -44.82 18.68 -1.11
N GLU A 55 -44.29 18.57 0.10
CA GLU A 55 -42.96 17.98 0.31
C GLU A 55 -43.00 16.49 -0.01
N VAL A 56 -42.01 15.97 -0.73
CA VAL A 56 -42.04 14.58 -1.19
C VAL A 56 -41.07 13.72 -0.40
N THR A 57 -41.55 12.58 0.05
CA THR A 57 -40.71 11.50 0.57
C THR A 57 -40.87 10.28 -0.32
N VAL A 58 -39.77 9.72 -0.82
CA VAL A 58 -39.77 8.50 -1.64
C VAL A 58 -39.06 7.41 -0.84
N ASN A 59 -39.73 6.30 -0.54
CA ASN A 59 -39.17 5.19 0.26
C ASN A 59 -38.53 5.66 1.59
N ARG A 60 -39.15 6.63 2.27
CA ARG A 60 -38.70 7.29 3.51
C ARG A 60 -37.46 8.19 3.37
N GLU A 61 -37.01 8.45 2.15
CA GLU A 61 -35.98 9.43 1.85
C GLU A 61 -36.64 10.77 1.46
N GLN A 62 -36.31 11.82 2.21
CA GLN A 62 -36.79 13.17 1.93
C GLN A 62 -36.15 13.68 0.64
N GLN A 63 -36.96 14.21 -0.26
CA GLN A 63 -36.48 14.88 -1.46
C GLN A 63 -36.19 16.35 -1.11
N ASP A 64 -35.15 16.92 -1.70
CA ASP A 64 -34.69 18.28 -1.39
C ASP A 64 -35.68 19.37 -1.83
N GLU A 65 -36.70 19.02 -2.63
CA GLU A 65 -37.63 19.97 -3.23
C GLU A 65 -39.10 19.54 -3.11
N ALA A 66 -39.97 20.51 -2.83
CA ALA A 66 -41.42 20.35 -2.82
C ALA A 66 -41.99 20.44 -4.25
N ILE A 67 -43.01 19.64 -4.55
CA ILE A 67 -43.65 19.62 -5.86
C ILE A 67 -45.01 20.31 -5.84
N ILE A 68 -45.43 20.83 -7.00
CA ILE A 68 -46.82 21.23 -7.24
C ILE A 68 -47.59 20.03 -7.77
N ALA A 69 -48.65 19.64 -7.05
CA ALA A 69 -49.53 18.53 -7.43
C ALA A 69 -50.99 18.99 -7.58
N LEU A 70 -51.72 18.33 -8.47
CA LEU A 70 -53.17 18.46 -8.56
C LEU A 70 -53.83 17.36 -7.74
N ARG A 71 -54.84 17.70 -6.95
CA ARG A 71 -55.67 16.75 -6.21
C ARG A 71 -57.11 16.82 -6.67
N ASP A 72 -57.72 15.68 -6.95
CA ASP A 72 -59.14 15.62 -7.27
C ASP A 72 -60.01 15.52 -6.01
N GLY A 73 -61.34 15.64 -6.18
CA GLY A 73 -62.31 15.48 -5.08
C GLY A 73 -62.33 14.09 -4.42
N ALA A 74 -61.61 13.10 -4.95
CA ALA A 74 -61.43 11.78 -4.35
C ALA A 74 -60.07 11.63 -3.64
N GLY A 75 -59.28 12.71 -3.54
CA GLY A 75 -57.98 12.74 -2.88
C GLY A 75 -56.84 12.13 -3.70
N ARG A 76 -57.05 11.79 -4.98
CA ARG A 76 -55.99 11.25 -5.83
C ARG A 76 -55.02 12.35 -6.22
N VAL A 77 -53.73 12.05 -6.13
CA VAL A 77 -52.64 12.97 -6.43
C VAL A 77 -52.18 12.78 -7.86
N PHE A 78 -52.07 13.90 -8.58
CA PHE A 78 -51.56 13.96 -9.93
C PHE A 78 -50.31 14.82 -9.97
N VAL A 79 -49.24 14.29 -10.56
CA VAL A 79 -47.93 14.95 -10.68
C VAL A 79 -47.60 15.19 -12.14
N ALA A 80 -46.88 16.27 -12.43
CA ALA A 80 -46.44 16.58 -13.79
C ALA A 80 -45.41 15.54 -14.25
N ALA A 81 -45.67 14.88 -15.37
CA ALA A 81 -44.68 14.05 -16.06
C ALA A 81 -44.98 14.06 -17.56
N ALA A 82 -44.04 13.62 -18.38
CA ALA A 82 -44.30 13.28 -19.77
C ALA A 82 -44.48 11.76 -19.86
N ASP A 83 -45.48 11.31 -20.62
CA ASP A 83 -45.59 9.95 -21.18
C ASP A 83 -46.36 8.83 -20.44
N LEU A 84 -47.52 9.13 -19.86
CA LEU A 84 -48.55 8.10 -19.58
C LEU A 84 -49.98 8.54 -19.99
N ALA A 85 -51.03 7.76 -19.68
CA ALA A 85 -52.41 8.07 -20.06
C ALA A 85 -53.48 7.50 -19.10
N PRO A 86 -54.67 8.13 -18.99
CA PRO A 86 -55.00 9.46 -19.53
C PRO A 86 -54.49 10.58 -18.60
N PRO A 87 -53.75 11.57 -19.14
CA PRO A 87 -53.35 12.75 -18.37
C PRO A 87 -54.52 13.71 -18.19
N THR A 88 -54.46 14.50 -17.12
CA THR A 88 -55.18 15.78 -17.06
C THR A 88 -54.20 16.88 -17.49
N THR A 89 -54.61 17.74 -18.42
CA THR A 89 -53.76 18.85 -18.88
C THR A 89 -54.06 20.11 -18.07
N TYR A 90 -53.03 20.73 -17.51
CA TYR A 90 -53.13 22.03 -16.82
C TYR A 90 -51.95 22.89 -17.25
N GLN A 91 -52.25 24.09 -17.78
CA GLN A 91 -51.27 25.05 -18.33
C GLN A 91 -50.29 24.46 -19.37
N GLY A 92 -50.77 23.54 -20.22
CA GLY A 92 -49.95 22.89 -21.25
C GLY A 92 -49.13 21.69 -20.75
N GLU A 93 -49.00 21.52 -19.44
CA GLU A 93 -48.35 20.39 -18.80
C GLU A 93 -49.31 19.23 -18.55
N ARG A 94 -48.82 17.99 -18.68
CA ARG A 94 -49.59 16.76 -18.50
C ARG A 94 -49.40 16.23 -17.09
N TYR A 95 -50.50 16.11 -16.34
CA TYR A 95 -50.52 15.59 -14.97
C TYR A 95 -51.06 14.17 -14.94
N PHE A 96 -50.36 13.30 -14.20
CA PHE A 96 -50.62 11.87 -14.15
C PHE A 96 -50.98 11.38 -12.75
N PRO A 97 -52.02 10.53 -12.60
CA PRO A 97 -52.38 9.99 -11.30
C PRO A 97 -51.32 9.00 -10.82
N LEU A 98 -50.78 9.23 -9.61
CA LEU A 98 -49.83 8.30 -8.99
C LEU A 98 -50.42 6.90 -8.78
N SER A 99 -51.74 6.80 -8.64
CA SER A 99 -52.46 5.52 -8.54
C SER A 99 -52.42 4.67 -9.82
N ALA A 100 -51.97 5.20 -10.96
CA ALA A 100 -51.83 4.43 -12.20
C ALA A 100 -50.60 3.50 -12.20
N PHE A 101 -49.65 3.69 -11.28
CA PHE A 101 -48.43 2.90 -11.21
C PHE A 101 -48.63 1.66 -10.33
N LYS A 102 -48.61 0.48 -10.95
CA LYS A 102 -48.84 -0.79 -10.25
C LYS A 102 -47.72 -1.03 -9.22
N GLY A 103 -48.11 -1.10 -7.94
CA GLY A 103 -47.20 -1.33 -6.82
C GLY A 103 -46.64 -0.05 -6.18
N LEU A 104 -46.98 1.14 -6.71
CA LEU A 104 -46.69 2.42 -6.08
C LEU A 104 -47.80 2.76 -5.09
N VAL A 105 -47.43 3.06 -3.85
CA VAL A 105 -48.37 3.53 -2.82
C VAL A 105 -48.07 4.99 -2.53
N ALA A 106 -49.02 5.87 -2.79
CA ALA A 106 -48.91 7.30 -2.50
C ALA A 106 -49.89 7.67 -1.38
N THR A 107 -49.39 8.28 -0.33
CA THR A 107 -50.18 8.77 0.81
C THR A 107 -49.88 10.24 1.04
N VAL A 108 -50.92 11.03 1.28
CA VAL A 108 -50.78 12.47 1.56
C VAL A 108 -51.14 12.72 3.01
N ASP A 109 -50.26 13.38 3.73
CA ASP A 109 -50.55 13.99 5.01
C ASP A 109 -50.90 15.45 4.79
N ASP A 110 -52.19 15.77 4.94
CA ASP A 110 -52.73 17.12 4.74
C ASP A 110 -52.29 18.11 5.84
N GLN A 111 -51.95 17.63 7.05
CA GLN A 111 -51.47 18.49 8.14
C GLN A 111 -50.00 18.83 7.95
N ALA A 112 -49.20 17.86 7.52
CA ALA A 112 -47.76 18.03 7.28
C ALA A 112 -47.43 18.54 5.87
N GLN A 113 -48.43 18.63 4.97
CA GLN A 113 -48.23 18.94 3.55
C GLN A 113 -47.18 18.02 2.90
N THR A 114 -47.21 16.73 3.25
CA THR A 114 -46.22 15.75 2.80
C THR A 114 -46.88 14.67 1.93
N LEU A 115 -46.25 14.37 0.80
CA LEU A 115 -46.55 13.23 -0.07
C LEU A 115 -45.53 12.11 0.20
N SER A 116 -45.97 11.00 0.78
CA SER A 116 -45.16 9.80 0.95
C SER A 116 -45.45 8.78 -0.15
N VAL A 117 -44.41 8.49 -0.94
CA VAL A 117 -44.44 7.55 -2.05
C VAL A 117 -43.59 6.33 -1.70
N GLU A 118 -44.23 5.16 -1.59
CA GLU A 118 -43.53 3.88 -1.52
C GLU A 118 -43.52 3.23 -2.91
N ALA A 119 -42.33 3.06 -3.47
CA ALA A 119 -42.11 2.50 -4.80
C ALA A 119 -41.24 1.22 -4.71
N PRO A 120 -41.62 0.11 -5.37
CA PRO A 120 -40.77 -1.08 -5.47
C PRO A 120 -39.39 -0.80 -6.07
N PRO A 121 -38.33 -1.52 -5.63
CA PRO A 121 -36.95 -1.34 -6.12
C PRO A 121 -36.80 -1.41 -7.65
N ALA A 122 -37.65 -2.18 -8.33
CA ALA A 122 -37.64 -2.32 -9.78
C ALA A 122 -38.05 -1.04 -10.55
N MET A 123 -38.59 -0.02 -9.87
CA MET A 123 -38.92 1.28 -10.45
C MET A 123 -37.76 2.28 -10.36
N PHE A 124 -36.68 1.97 -9.65
CA PHE A 124 -35.50 2.83 -9.57
C PHE A 124 -34.50 2.46 -10.66
N ALA A 125 -33.90 3.47 -11.28
CA ALA A 125 -32.73 3.25 -12.12
C ALA A 125 -31.60 2.66 -11.27
N ALA A 126 -30.84 1.71 -11.82
CA ALA A 126 -29.68 1.16 -11.12
C ALA A 126 -28.67 2.28 -10.86
N THR A 127 -28.45 2.62 -9.60
CA THR A 127 -27.40 3.58 -9.20
C THR A 127 -26.05 2.91 -9.38
N GLN A 128 -25.30 3.30 -10.41
CA GLN A 128 -23.88 3.00 -10.48
C GLN A 128 -23.15 3.97 -9.55
N ILE A 129 -22.89 3.52 -8.33
CA ILE A 129 -21.97 4.19 -7.42
C ILE A 129 -20.55 3.77 -7.84
N ASP A 130 -19.88 4.62 -8.61
CA ASP A 130 -18.43 4.52 -8.75
C ASP A 130 -17.80 5.05 -7.46
N ALA A 131 -17.65 4.16 -6.48
CA ALA A 131 -17.01 4.47 -5.19
C ALA A 131 -15.53 4.90 -5.34
N MET A 132 -14.97 4.88 -6.56
CA MET A 132 -13.59 5.27 -6.86
C MET A 132 -13.45 6.70 -7.40
N ALA A 133 -14.54 7.44 -7.59
CA ALA A 133 -14.50 8.85 -7.99
C ALA A 133 -15.15 9.79 -6.96
N PRO A 134 -14.66 9.87 -5.69
CA PRO A 134 -14.85 11.10 -4.92
C PRO A 134 -14.31 12.28 -5.76
N PRO A 135 -14.88 13.49 -5.68
CA PRO A 135 -14.27 14.66 -6.30
C PRO A 135 -12.82 14.73 -5.85
N LEU A 136 -11.89 14.71 -6.81
CA LEU A 136 -10.46 14.82 -6.55
C LEU A 136 -10.25 15.99 -5.59
N PRO A 137 -9.78 15.77 -4.35
CA PRO A 137 -9.44 16.87 -3.47
C PRO A 137 -8.44 17.73 -4.23
N VAL A 138 -8.78 19.00 -4.46
CA VAL A 138 -7.84 19.92 -5.10
C VAL A 138 -6.60 19.93 -4.21
N PRO A 139 -5.40 19.63 -4.73
CA PRO A 139 -4.19 19.60 -3.92
C PRO A 139 -4.06 20.93 -3.18
N GLN A 140 -4.26 20.91 -1.86
CA GLN A 140 -4.07 22.11 -1.06
C GLN A 140 -2.57 22.41 -1.02
N ARG A 141 -2.19 23.59 -1.50
CA ARG A 141 -0.79 24.02 -1.47
C ARG A 141 -0.38 24.22 -0.02
N SER A 142 0.72 23.57 0.39
CA SER A 142 1.24 23.68 1.75
C SER A 142 1.53 25.13 2.13
N ALA A 143 1.16 25.49 3.37
CA ALA A 143 1.71 26.66 4.05
C ALA A 143 3.23 26.54 4.16
N VAL A 144 3.92 27.67 4.33
CA VAL A 144 5.36 27.64 4.52
C VAL A 144 5.66 27.07 5.89
N GLY A 145 6.59 26.13 5.97
CA GLY A 145 6.98 25.54 7.24
C GLY A 145 8.31 24.83 7.14
N GLY A 146 8.71 24.23 8.24
CA GLY A 146 9.92 23.45 8.30
C GLY A 146 9.95 22.58 9.54
N PHE A 147 10.88 21.64 9.55
CA PHE A 147 11.03 20.69 10.63
C PHE A 147 12.48 20.28 10.81
N LEU A 148 12.81 19.82 12.01
CA LEU A 148 14.06 19.17 12.36
C LEU A 148 13.72 17.89 13.12
N ASN A 149 14.03 16.74 12.54
CA ASN A 149 14.01 15.46 13.23
C ASN A 149 15.42 15.12 13.68
N TYR A 150 15.54 14.51 14.85
CA TYR A 150 16.82 14.03 15.37
C TYR A 150 16.67 12.68 16.06
N THR A 151 17.73 11.89 16.03
CA THR A 151 17.93 10.74 16.93
C THR A 151 19.36 10.82 17.43
N LEU A 152 19.54 10.78 18.74
CA LEU A 152 20.83 10.82 19.41
C LEU A 152 21.02 9.52 20.19
N LEU A 153 22.24 9.02 20.19
CA LEU A 153 22.64 7.80 20.86
C LEU A 153 23.97 8.04 21.58
N ALA A 154 24.07 7.61 22.83
CA ALA A 154 25.35 7.49 23.51
C ALA A 154 25.47 6.08 24.07
N THR A 155 26.59 5.43 23.77
CA THR A 155 26.91 4.09 24.25
C THR A 155 28.20 4.13 25.03
N ARG A 156 28.21 3.49 26.19
CA ARG A 156 29.41 3.24 26.98
C ARG A 156 29.59 1.73 27.09
N ALA A 157 30.73 1.23 26.66
CA ALA A 157 31.13 -0.16 26.86
C ALA A 157 32.47 -0.17 27.60
N ASP A 158 32.48 -0.74 28.79
CA ASP A 158 33.60 -0.68 29.73
C ASP A 158 34.10 0.77 29.95
N THR A 159 35.24 1.15 29.35
CA THR A 159 35.83 2.50 29.44
C THR A 159 35.62 3.35 28.17
N ALA A 160 35.19 2.74 27.06
CA ALA A 160 35.00 3.43 25.80
C ALA A 160 33.60 4.05 25.75
N THR A 161 33.53 5.35 25.49
CA THR A 161 32.26 6.05 25.22
C THR A 161 32.21 6.46 23.76
N THR A 162 31.14 6.09 23.08
CA THR A 162 30.84 6.50 21.71
C THR A 162 29.49 7.22 21.67
N GLY A 163 29.36 8.15 20.71
CA GLY A 163 28.11 8.84 20.43
C GLY A 163 27.75 8.68 18.96
N ALA A 164 26.47 8.69 18.64
CA ALA A 164 25.97 8.76 17.28
C ALA A 164 24.75 9.68 17.24
N GLY A 165 24.53 10.33 16.10
CA GLY A 165 23.37 11.18 15.87
C GLY A 165 22.94 11.09 14.41
N SER A 166 21.63 11.12 14.16
CA SER A 166 21.05 11.32 12.84
C SER A 166 20.13 12.53 12.87
N PHE A 167 20.21 13.36 11.83
CA PHE A 167 19.47 14.60 11.72
C PHE A 167 18.80 14.68 10.36
N GLU A 168 17.58 15.19 10.32
CA GLU A 168 16.84 15.50 9.11
C GLU A 168 16.25 16.90 9.26
N LEU A 169 16.70 17.82 8.42
CA LEU A 169 16.18 19.18 8.36
C LEU A 169 15.36 19.32 7.08
N GLY A 170 14.12 19.78 7.23
CA GLY A 170 13.20 19.99 6.11
C GLY A 170 12.59 21.38 6.11
N ALA A 171 12.34 21.90 4.92
CA ALA A 171 11.55 23.11 4.69
C ALA A 171 10.57 22.85 3.54
N PHE A 172 9.36 23.39 3.64
CA PHE A 172 8.32 23.19 2.63
C PHE A 172 7.49 24.46 2.42
N GLY A 173 6.85 24.54 1.26
CA GLY A 173 5.92 25.61 0.91
C GLY A 173 5.44 25.49 -0.53
N ARG A 174 5.01 26.63 -1.10
CA ARG A 174 4.51 26.68 -2.49
C ARG A 174 5.55 26.28 -3.56
N TRP A 175 6.83 26.33 -3.20
CA TRP A 175 7.97 25.98 -4.05
C TRP A 175 8.36 24.49 -3.96
N GLY A 176 7.58 23.67 -3.25
CA GLY A 176 7.90 22.26 -2.99
C GLY A 176 8.48 22.05 -1.59
N SER A 177 9.25 20.99 -1.42
CA SER A 177 9.92 20.64 -0.17
C SER A 177 11.40 20.40 -0.41
N ALA A 178 12.25 20.91 0.46
CA ALA A 178 13.68 20.60 0.51
C ALA A 178 13.99 19.88 1.82
N THR A 179 14.71 18.76 1.73
CA THR A 179 15.19 18.01 2.89
C THR A 179 16.71 17.85 2.80
N THR A 180 17.37 17.82 3.95
CA THR A 180 18.78 17.46 4.08
C THR A 180 18.95 16.55 5.28
N THR A 181 19.70 15.47 5.11
CA THR A 181 19.97 14.52 6.19
C THR A 181 21.46 14.44 6.47
N ALA A 182 21.82 14.21 7.73
CA ALA A 182 23.19 14.09 8.17
C ALA A 182 23.31 13.07 9.30
N VAL A 183 24.49 12.47 9.43
CA VAL A 183 24.87 11.64 10.57
C VAL A 183 26.11 12.20 11.23
N ALA A 184 26.17 12.10 12.55
CA ALA A 184 27.34 12.41 13.34
C ALA A 184 27.74 11.17 14.13
N SER A 185 29.03 10.93 14.27
CA SER A 185 29.57 9.92 15.17
C SER A 185 30.67 10.54 16.02
N THR A 186 30.74 10.14 17.28
CA THR A 186 31.77 10.57 18.22
C THR A 186 32.47 9.34 18.77
N VAL A 187 33.76 9.21 18.53
CA VAL A 187 34.57 8.09 19.03
C VAL A 187 35.81 8.67 19.69
N ALA A 188 36.09 8.25 20.93
CA ALA A 188 37.23 8.74 21.72
C ALA A 188 37.29 10.29 21.77
N GLY A 189 36.13 10.94 21.92
CA GLY A 189 36.00 12.40 22.00
C GLY A 189 36.17 13.16 20.68
N LYS A 190 36.40 12.47 19.55
CA LYS A 190 36.43 13.09 18.22
C LYS A 190 35.09 12.90 17.54
N THR A 191 34.46 14.01 17.17
CA THR A 191 33.20 14.02 16.43
C THR A 191 33.48 14.20 14.94
N ASP A 192 32.90 13.32 14.12
CA ASP A 192 32.88 13.43 12.67
C ASP A 192 31.42 13.50 12.20
N THR A 193 31.14 14.37 11.25
CA THR A 193 29.78 14.62 10.74
C THR A 193 29.79 14.48 9.23
N LYS A 194 28.86 13.68 8.70
CA LYS A 194 28.68 13.43 7.27
C LYS A 194 27.29 13.86 6.84
N ARG A 195 27.22 14.68 5.81
CA ARG A 195 25.97 14.93 5.08
C ARG A 195 25.66 13.66 4.29
N LEU A 196 24.42 13.19 4.36
CA LEU A 196 23.98 11.99 3.63
C LEU A 196 23.37 12.39 2.29
N GLU A 197 22.25 13.10 2.32
CA GLU A 197 21.52 13.49 1.12
C GLU A 197 20.92 14.89 1.27
N SER A 198 20.70 15.57 0.16
CA SER A 198 19.99 16.85 0.10
C SER A 198 19.17 16.91 -1.17
N THR A 199 17.86 17.05 -1.00
CA THR A 199 16.90 16.84 -2.10
C THR A 199 15.83 17.91 -2.05
N TRP A 200 15.64 18.61 -3.16
CA TRP A 200 14.46 19.42 -3.43
C TRP A 200 13.46 18.62 -4.25
N THR A 201 12.20 18.63 -3.86
CA THR A 201 11.10 17.87 -4.45
C THR A 201 9.93 18.81 -4.77
N TYR A 202 9.45 18.74 -6.01
CA TYR A 202 8.27 19.48 -6.47
C TYR A 202 7.27 18.54 -7.14
N ALA A 203 6.10 18.40 -6.52
CA ALA A 203 5.02 17.57 -7.03
C ALA A 203 4.17 18.31 -8.08
N ILE A 204 3.74 17.59 -9.11
CA ILE A 204 2.87 18.03 -10.20
C ILE A 204 1.66 17.07 -10.25
N PRO A 205 0.67 17.22 -9.33
CA PRO A 205 -0.41 16.26 -9.18
C PRO A 205 -1.26 16.06 -10.43
N ASP A 206 -1.46 17.10 -11.23
CA ASP A 206 -2.22 17.06 -12.49
C ASP A 206 -1.60 16.11 -13.54
N ARG A 207 -0.30 15.84 -13.41
CA ARG A 207 0.46 14.94 -14.29
C ARG A 207 0.87 13.65 -13.62
N LEU A 208 0.45 13.42 -12.36
CA LEU A 208 0.93 12.30 -11.54
C LEU A 208 2.45 12.23 -11.56
N ALA A 209 3.14 13.35 -11.43
CA ALA A 209 4.58 13.41 -11.62
C ALA A 209 5.27 14.26 -10.56
N THR A 210 6.52 13.96 -10.28
CA THR A 210 7.36 14.68 -9.34
C THR A 210 8.70 14.98 -10.01
N VAL A 211 9.19 16.21 -9.79
CA VAL A 211 10.55 16.63 -10.11
C VAL A 211 11.36 16.60 -8.83
N ARG A 212 12.53 15.95 -8.85
CA ARG A 212 13.50 16.01 -7.76
C ARG A 212 14.82 16.59 -8.27
N ALA A 213 15.48 17.41 -7.47
CA ALA A 213 16.82 17.91 -7.74
C ALA A 213 17.70 17.77 -6.49
N GLY A 214 18.96 17.38 -6.67
CA GLY A 214 19.89 17.03 -5.59
C GLY A 214 20.12 15.53 -5.51
N ASP A 215 20.37 15.00 -4.32
CA ASP A 215 20.59 13.57 -4.12
C ASP A 215 19.28 12.80 -4.20
N THR A 216 19.28 11.70 -4.95
CA THR A 216 18.11 10.82 -5.09
C THR A 216 18.57 9.41 -5.48
N VAL A 217 17.61 8.50 -5.60
CA VAL A 217 17.82 7.12 -6.05
C VAL A 217 17.08 6.89 -7.35
N SER A 218 17.77 6.34 -8.34
CA SER A 218 17.16 5.98 -9.63
C SER A 218 16.21 4.80 -9.46
N ARG A 219 15.22 4.71 -10.36
CA ARG A 219 14.38 3.51 -10.42
C ARG A 219 15.18 2.36 -11.03
N ALA A 220 15.02 1.15 -10.50
CA ALA A 220 15.68 -0.05 -11.01
C ALA A 220 14.99 -0.63 -12.27
N GLY A 221 13.66 -0.53 -12.35
CA GLY A 221 12.88 -1.28 -13.34
C GLY A 221 12.95 -2.79 -13.13
N ALA A 222 12.61 -3.57 -14.15
CA ALA A 222 12.53 -5.03 -14.09
C ALA A 222 13.89 -5.76 -14.13
N TRP A 223 14.93 -5.14 -14.70
CA TRP A 223 16.25 -5.77 -14.90
C TRP A 223 17.45 -4.93 -14.48
N GLY A 224 17.26 -3.63 -14.25
CA GLY A 224 18.31 -2.70 -13.86
C GLY A 224 18.54 -2.65 -12.35
N ASN A 225 19.43 -1.76 -11.93
CA ASN A 225 19.74 -1.50 -10.52
C ASN A 225 19.28 -0.11 -10.10
N ALA A 226 18.93 0.04 -8.82
CA ALA A 226 18.72 1.33 -8.20
C ALA A 226 20.07 1.91 -7.77
N VAL A 227 20.38 3.12 -8.21
CA VAL A 227 21.67 3.77 -7.96
C VAL A 227 21.42 5.11 -7.29
N ARG A 228 22.19 5.41 -6.24
CA ARG A 228 22.18 6.73 -5.62
C ARG A 228 22.97 7.70 -6.50
N TYR A 229 22.42 8.88 -6.77
CA TYR A 229 23.07 9.90 -7.60
C TYR A 229 22.67 11.30 -7.15
N GLY A 230 23.53 12.29 -7.41
CA GLY A 230 23.19 13.71 -7.33
C GLY A 230 22.84 14.24 -8.71
N GLY A 231 21.64 14.79 -8.89
CA GLY A 231 21.18 15.26 -10.20
C GLY A 231 19.72 15.68 -10.23
N VAL A 232 19.05 15.39 -11.34
CA VAL A 232 17.63 15.71 -11.56
C VAL A 232 16.88 14.44 -11.93
N GLN A 233 15.70 14.27 -11.32
CA GLN A 233 14.75 13.21 -11.63
C GLN A 233 13.42 13.82 -12.07
N TYR A 234 12.84 13.31 -13.14
CA TYR A 234 11.44 13.53 -13.47
C TYR A 234 10.75 12.17 -13.58
N ALA A 235 9.85 11.88 -12.65
CA ALA A 235 9.26 10.56 -12.52
C ALA A 235 7.77 10.63 -12.18
N THR A 236 7.02 9.61 -12.56
CA THR A 236 5.63 9.43 -12.13
C THR A 236 5.58 9.32 -10.61
N ASP A 237 4.63 9.96 -9.96
CA ASP A 237 4.42 9.86 -8.52
C ASP A 237 2.94 9.72 -8.25
N PHE A 238 2.51 8.46 -8.13
CA PHE A 238 1.13 8.12 -7.89
C PHE A 238 0.64 8.50 -6.49
N ALA A 239 1.54 8.69 -5.52
CA ALA A 239 1.17 9.12 -4.18
C ALA A 239 0.63 10.56 -4.15
N THR A 240 0.87 11.34 -5.21
CA THR A 240 0.25 12.66 -5.40
C THR A 240 -1.27 12.59 -5.58
N GLN A 241 -1.83 11.41 -5.88
CA GLN A 241 -3.26 11.14 -5.91
C GLN A 241 -3.58 9.93 -5.03
N PRO A 242 -3.86 10.12 -3.72
CA PRO A 242 -4.05 9.01 -2.77
C PRO A 242 -5.24 8.09 -3.09
N ASN A 243 -6.19 8.54 -3.91
CA ASN A 243 -7.34 7.72 -4.35
C ASN A 243 -7.05 6.95 -5.66
N LEU A 244 -5.85 7.06 -6.22
CA LEU A 244 -5.51 6.37 -7.46
C LEU A 244 -5.16 4.91 -7.18
N VAL A 245 -6.04 4.01 -7.63
CA VAL A 245 -5.79 2.57 -7.59
C VAL A 245 -4.81 2.18 -8.71
N LEU A 246 -3.60 1.79 -8.30
CA LEU A 246 -2.47 1.48 -9.20
C LEU A 246 -2.47 0.06 -9.73
N THR A 247 -3.11 -0.83 -8.99
CA THR A 247 -3.21 -2.27 -9.27
C THR A 247 -4.65 -2.65 -9.60
N PRO A 248 -4.88 -3.58 -10.54
CA PRO A 248 -6.15 -4.32 -10.57
C PRO A 248 -6.34 -4.94 -9.18
N GLY A 249 -7.39 -4.53 -8.47
CA GLY A 249 -7.46 -4.62 -7.01
C GLY A 249 -7.03 -5.96 -6.41
N GLN A 250 -6.03 -5.91 -5.52
CA GLN A 250 -5.88 -6.86 -4.43
C GLN A 250 -5.68 -6.08 -3.13
N PHE A 251 -6.63 -6.24 -2.23
CA PHE A 251 -6.67 -5.63 -0.91
C PHE A 251 -6.62 -6.75 0.15
N VAL A 252 -6.07 -6.45 1.32
CA VAL A 252 -6.23 -7.33 2.48
C VAL A 252 -7.46 -6.87 3.24
N ALA A 253 -8.60 -7.47 2.91
CA ALA A 253 -9.83 -7.32 3.65
C ALA A 253 -9.79 -8.13 4.95
N GLY A 254 -10.18 -7.47 6.04
CA GLY A 254 -10.59 -8.09 7.30
C GLY A 254 -12.03 -7.73 7.62
N GLN A 255 -12.64 -8.41 8.59
CA GLN A 255 -13.93 -8.03 9.15
C GLN A 255 -13.79 -7.95 10.67
N ALA A 256 -14.13 -6.80 11.24
CA ALA A 256 -14.22 -6.61 12.69
C ALA A 256 -15.71 -6.58 13.09
N THR A 257 -16.14 -7.45 13.98
CA THR A 257 -17.56 -7.50 14.41
C THR A 257 -17.91 -6.48 15.50
N ILE A 258 -16.88 -5.91 16.15
CA ILE A 258 -16.92 -4.88 17.20
C ILE A 258 -15.70 -3.95 17.01
N PRO A 259 -15.61 -2.79 17.68
CA PRO A 259 -14.45 -1.92 17.54
C PRO A 259 -13.17 -2.69 17.91
N SER A 260 -12.16 -2.59 17.07
CA SER A 260 -10.92 -3.37 17.18
C SER A 260 -9.70 -2.50 16.89
N THR A 261 -8.53 -2.95 17.32
CA THR A 261 -7.23 -2.41 16.94
C THR A 261 -6.52 -3.40 16.04
N VAL A 262 -5.92 -2.95 14.95
CA VAL A 262 -5.18 -3.79 14.01
C VAL A 262 -3.71 -3.44 14.06
N ASP A 263 -2.89 -4.41 14.46
CA ASP A 263 -1.43 -4.30 14.47
C ASP A 263 -0.88 -5.00 13.23
N VAL A 264 -0.08 -4.30 12.42
CA VAL A 264 0.54 -4.83 11.21
C VAL A 264 2.01 -5.10 11.48
N PHE A 265 2.40 -6.35 11.55
CA PHE A 265 3.79 -6.78 11.66
C PHE A 265 4.35 -7.15 10.29
N VAL A 266 5.59 -6.79 10.00
CA VAL A 266 6.35 -7.21 8.81
C VAL A 266 7.61 -7.87 9.30
N ASN A 267 7.85 -9.13 8.91
CA ASN A 267 9.02 -9.90 9.38
C ASN A 267 9.15 -9.85 10.91
N ASN A 268 8.01 -9.98 11.60
CA ASN A 268 7.88 -9.92 13.05
C ASN A 268 8.20 -8.56 13.71
N ALA A 269 8.37 -7.48 12.93
CA ALA A 269 8.47 -6.11 13.44
C ALA A 269 7.14 -5.36 13.24
N LEU A 270 6.60 -4.72 14.27
CA LEU A 270 5.38 -3.91 14.17
C LEU A 270 5.64 -2.67 13.31
N VAL A 271 4.90 -2.53 12.21
CA VAL A 271 5.05 -1.44 11.23
C VAL A 271 3.97 -0.38 11.40
N THR A 272 2.73 -0.77 11.69
CA THR A 272 1.64 0.19 11.97
C THR A 272 0.60 -0.42 12.89
N GLN A 273 -0.13 0.43 13.62
CA GLN A 273 -1.23 0.05 14.49
C GLN A 273 -2.39 1.04 14.27
N GLN A 274 -3.59 0.54 13.96
CA GLN A 274 -4.75 1.39 13.64
C GLN A 274 -6.05 0.86 14.24
N ALA A 275 -6.84 1.75 14.84
CA ALA A 275 -8.19 1.42 15.31
C ALA A 275 -9.16 1.32 14.12
N VAL A 276 -9.95 0.25 14.08
CA VAL A 276 -10.96 -0.02 13.05
C VAL A 276 -12.35 -0.08 13.68
N LYS A 277 -13.32 0.53 13.00
CA LYS A 277 -14.74 0.48 13.38
C LYS A 277 -15.32 -0.91 13.08
N PRO A 278 -16.43 -1.31 13.71
CA PRO A 278 -17.15 -2.53 13.34
C PRO A 278 -17.55 -2.50 11.86
N GLY A 279 -17.18 -3.54 11.12
CA GLY A 279 -17.43 -3.69 9.69
C GLY A 279 -16.26 -4.36 8.93
N PRO A 280 -16.45 -4.63 7.63
CA PRO A 280 -15.34 -4.93 6.75
C PRO A 280 -14.40 -3.72 6.67
N PHE A 281 -13.10 -3.96 6.74
CA PHE A 281 -12.08 -2.92 6.61
C PHE A 281 -10.95 -3.41 5.72
N ASP A 282 -10.35 -2.47 4.98
CA ASP A 282 -9.21 -2.71 4.12
C ASP A 282 -8.02 -1.89 4.62
N ILE A 283 -6.86 -2.53 4.74
CA ILE A 283 -5.61 -1.81 5.01
C ILE A 283 -4.86 -1.65 3.69
N THR A 284 -4.84 -0.41 3.21
CA THR A 284 -4.05 0.02 2.04
C THR A 284 -2.73 0.64 2.52
N ASN A 285 -1.73 0.75 1.63
CA ASN A 285 -0.44 1.41 1.91
C ASN A 285 0.44 0.78 3.00
N ILE A 286 0.52 -0.55 3.08
CA ILE A 286 1.67 -1.19 3.74
C ILE A 286 2.92 -0.82 2.92
N PRO A 287 3.99 -0.26 3.53
CA PRO A 287 5.17 0.17 2.79
C PRO A 287 5.67 -0.94 1.85
N PRO A 288 6.11 -0.64 0.62
CA PRO A 288 6.63 -1.66 -0.29
C PRO A 288 7.91 -2.24 0.32
N ILE A 289 7.82 -3.46 0.85
CA ILE A 289 8.97 -4.16 1.43
C ILE A 289 9.58 -5.04 0.35
N THR A 290 10.86 -4.82 0.05
CA THR A 290 11.63 -5.62 -0.90
C THR A 290 12.16 -6.89 -0.23
N GLY A 291 11.84 -8.06 -0.80
CA GLY A 291 12.40 -9.35 -0.38
C GLY A 291 11.34 -10.35 0.13
N PRO A 292 11.78 -11.56 0.53
CA PRO A 292 10.93 -12.54 1.19
C PRO A 292 10.46 -12.03 2.56
N GLY A 293 9.19 -12.18 2.90
CA GLY A 293 8.72 -11.86 4.25
C GLY A 293 7.30 -12.29 4.57
N ASN A 294 6.88 -12.02 5.81
CA ASN A 294 5.49 -12.21 6.26
C ASN A 294 4.92 -10.89 6.76
N VAL A 295 3.75 -10.50 6.28
CA VAL A 295 2.89 -9.49 6.91
C VAL A 295 1.95 -10.23 7.87
N THR A 296 2.02 -9.96 9.16
CA THR A 296 1.08 -10.50 10.15
C THR A 296 0.20 -9.38 10.66
N LEU A 297 -1.10 -9.47 10.40
CA LEU A 297 -2.10 -8.57 10.96
C LEU A 297 -2.63 -9.19 12.25
N VAL A 298 -2.59 -8.48 13.37
CA VAL A 298 -3.22 -8.90 14.62
C VAL A 298 -4.40 -7.96 14.88
N ILE A 299 -5.61 -8.46 14.69
CA ILE A 299 -6.85 -7.73 14.95
C ILE A 299 -7.27 -8.08 16.37
N ARG A 300 -7.25 -7.09 17.26
CA ARG A 300 -7.63 -7.23 18.66
C ARG A 300 -8.92 -6.49 18.93
N ASP A 301 -9.94 -7.19 19.41
CA ASP A 301 -11.18 -6.53 19.84
C ASP A 301 -11.11 -5.99 21.27
N GLU A 302 -12.07 -5.15 21.64
CA GLU A 302 -12.18 -4.57 23.00
C GLU A 302 -12.36 -5.64 24.11
N LEU A 303 -12.74 -6.87 23.75
CA LEU A 303 -12.90 -8.00 24.66
C LEU A 303 -11.61 -8.84 24.78
N GLY A 304 -10.51 -8.42 24.13
CA GLY A 304 -9.21 -9.08 24.16
C GLY A 304 -9.13 -10.36 23.32
N ARG A 305 -10.10 -10.62 22.43
CA ARG A 305 -10.02 -11.71 21.46
C ARG A 305 -9.19 -11.25 20.27
N GLU A 306 -8.24 -12.09 19.86
CA GLU A 306 -7.30 -11.78 18.80
C GLU A 306 -7.56 -12.64 17.57
N GLN A 307 -7.63 -12.00 16.42
CA GLN A 307 -7.66 -12.64 15.11
C GLN A 307 -6.38 -12.26 14.37
N VAL A 308 -5.47 -13.23 14.24
CA VAL A 308 -4.18 -13.05 13.57
C VAL A 308 -4.26 -13.56 12.13
N ILE A 309 -3.96 -12.69 11.16
CA ILE A 309 -3.91 -13.00 9.73
C ILE A 309 -2.47 -12.82 9.26
N THR A 310 -1.73 -13.92 9.11
CA THR A 310 -0.38 -13.91 8.53
C THR A 310 -0.44 -14.18 7.03
N ARG A 311 0.11 -13.27 6.23
CA ARG A 311 0.26 -13.38 4.79
C ARG A 311 1.73 -13.31 4.41
N PRO A 312 2.31 -14.34 3.77
CA PRO A 312 3.61 -14.20 3.14
C PRO A 312 3.50 -13.13 2.04
N PHE A 313 4.48 -12.23 1.97
CA PHE A 313 4.61 -11.27 0.89
C PHE A 313 5.96 -11.44 0.19
N TYR A 314 5.92 -11.25 -1.12
CA TYR A 314 7.08 -11.09 -1.98
C TYR A 314 6.77 -9.90 -2.87
N ALA A 315 7.74 -9.02 -3.10
CA ALA A 315 7.61 -7.90 -4.02
C ALA A 315 7.40 -8.44 -5.44
N SER A 316 6.14 -8.57 -5.86
CA SER A 316 5.77 -8.96 -7.22
C SER A 316 5.74 -7.73 -8.13
N PRO A 317 6.03 -7.88 -9.43
CA PRO A 317 5.84 -6.82 -10.40
C PRO A 317 4.39 -6.33 -10.37
N VAL A 318 4.22 -5.05 -10.06
CA VAL A 318 2.92 -4.41 -10.05
C VAL A 318 2.47 -4.22 -11.49
N LEU A 319 1.45 -4.97 -11.90
CA LEU A 319 0.68 -4.70 -13.11
C LEU A 319 0.01 -3.33 -12.98
N LEU A 320 0.19 -2.50 -14.01
CA LEU A 320 -0.47 -1.22 -14.15
C LEU A 320 -1.84 -1.43 -14.79
N ARG A 321 -2.85 -0.73 -14.27
CA ARG A 321 -4.18 -0.64 -14.91
C ARG A 321 -4.05 -0.16 -16.37
N ALA A 322 -4.96 -0.59 -17.23
CA ALA A 322 -5.01 -0.16 -18.62
C ALA A 322 -4.94 1.37 -18.74
N GLY A 323 -4.00 1.87 -19.54
CA GLY A 323 -3.80 3.30 -19.79
C GLY A 323 -2.90 4.02 -18.78
N LEU A 324 -2.62 3.44 -17.60
CA LEU A 324 -1.67 4.03 -16.66
C LEU A 324 -0.23 3.91 -17.18
N THR A 325 0.54 4.96 -16.93
CA THR A 325 1.95 5.06 -17.33
C THR A 325 2.79 5.37 -16.10
N ASP A 326 3.86 4.62 -15.91
CA ASP A 326 4.85 4.82 -14.86
C ASP A 326 6.23 5.02 -15.50
N PHE A 327 6.77 6.23 -15.42
CA PHE A 327 8.04 6.59 -16.04
C PHE A 327 9.02 7.19 -15.03
N SER A 328 10.32 7.07 -15.30
CA SER A 328 11.38 7.80 -14.57
C SER A 328 12.49 8.15 -15.52
N TYR A 329 12.86 9.43 -15.54
CA TYR A 329 14.02 9.94 -16.24
C TYR A 329 14.98 10.54 -15.22
N ASP A 330 16.19 10.04 -15.23
CA ASP A 330 17.22 10.30 -14.24
C ASP A 330 18.48 10.79 -14.96
N LEU A 331 19.05 11.92 -14.50
CA LEU A 331 20.31 12.45 -15.03
C LEU A 331 21.12 13.04 -13.88
N GLY A 332 22.39 12.64 -13.74
CA GLY A 332 23.25 13.17 -12.67
C GLY A 332 24.61 12.50 -12.61
N PHE A 333 25.16 12.43 -11.40
CA PHE A 333 26.45 11.80 -11.11
C PHE A 333 26.30 10.79 -9.99
N VAL A 334 26.85 9.59 -10.17
CA VAL A 334 26.74 8.50 -9.19
C VAL A 334 27.30 8.95 -7.85
N ARG A 335 26.55 8.74 -6.78
CA ARG A 335 26.96 9.08 -5.42
C ARG A 335 27.79 7.92 -4.87
N GLU A 336 29.08 8.16 -4.67
CA GLU A 336 30.03 7.17 -4.16
C GLU A 336 30.25 7.36 -2.65
N ASN A 337 30.74 6.32 -1.95
CA ASN A 337 31.14 6.42 -0.54
C ASN A 337 30.05 7.03 0.38
N PHE A 338 28.78 6.69 0.14
CA PHE A 338 27.64 7.20 0.92
C PHE A 338 27.80 6.84 2.41
N GLY A 339 27.68 7.85 3.28
CA GLY A 339 27.92 7.70 4.73
C GLY A 339 29.39 7.73 5.15
N ILE A 340 30.34 7.73 4.20
CA ILE A 340 31.79 7.83 4.46
C ILE A 340 32.32 9.21 4.08
N ALA A 341 31.91 9.75 2.92
CA ALA A 341 32.23 11.10 2.47
C ALA A 341 30.95 11.91 2.21
N SER A 342 30.95 13.23 2.42
CA SER A 342 29.74 14.07 2.30
C SER A 342 29.30 14.34 0.86
N ASP A 343 30.23 14.59 -0.06
CA ASP A 343 29.95 15.14 -1.41
C ASP A 343 30.81 14.45 -2.48
N ASP A 344 30.93 13.13 -2.38
CA ASP A 344 31.70 12.32 -3.33
C ASP A 344 30.81 11.85 -4.49
N TYR A 345 31.03 12.43 -5.65
CA TYR A 345 30.28 12.21 -6.88
C TYR A 345 31.21 11.71 -7.98
N GLY A 346 30.91 10.51 -8.46
CA GLY A 346 31.66 9.81 -9.48
C GLY A 346 31.17 10.09 -10.91
N PRO A 347 31.17 9.09 -11.80
CA PRO A 347 30.81 9.29 -13.20
C PRO A 347 29.36 9.74 -13.40
N TRP A 348 29.11 10.40 -14.53
CA TRP A 348 27.75 10.76 -14.92
C TRP A 348 26.89 9.52 -15.18
N ILE A 349 25.61 9.64 -14.90
CA ILE A 349 24.57 8.62 -15.12
C ILE A 349 23.40 9.26 -15.86
N ALA A 350 22.84 8.53 -16.82
CA ALA A 350 21.52 8.80 -17.37
C ALA A 350 20.72 7.50 -17.41
N SER A 351 19.49 7.49 -16.89
CA SER A 351 18.59 6.35 -17.03
C SER A 351 17.17 6.78 -17.35
N GLY A 352 16.48 5.96 -18.14
CA GLY A 352 15.09 6.15 -18.52
C GLY A 352 14.35 4.84 -18.39
N THR A 353 13.26 4.83 -17.62
CA THR A 353 12.31 3.71 -17.52
C THR A 353 10.94 4.21 -17.95
N TYR A 354 10.26 3.44 -18.77
CA TYR A 354 8.91 3.74 -19.21
C TYR A 354 8.08 2.45 -19.18
N ARG A 355 7.09 2.41 -18.29
CA ARG A 355 6.16 1.31 -18.10
C ARG A 355 4.76 1.77 -18.46
N ARG A 356 3.97 0.90 -19.09
CA ARG A 356 2.59 1.20 -19.47
C ARG A 356 1.71 -0.02 -19.31
N GLY A 357 0.56 0.16 -18.64
CA GLY A 357 -0.53 -0.80 -18.64
C GLY A 357 -1.19 -0.82 -20.02
N ILE A 358 -0.88 -1.82 -20.83
CA ILE A 358 -1.44 -2.00 -22.17
C ILE A 358 -2.89 -2.50 -22.04
N SER A 359 -3.14 -3.35 -21.05
CA SER A 359 -4.47 -3.76 -20.58
C SER A 359 -4.42 -4.00 -19.07
N ASP A 360 -5.55 -4.26 -18.42
CA ASP A 360 -5.59 -4.62 -16.99
C ASP A 360 -4.88 -5.95 -16.68
N ARG A 361 -4.48 -6.69 -17.73
CA ARG A 361 -3.77 -7.96 -17.63
C ARG A 361 -2.37 -7.90 -18.22
N TRP A 362 -1.93 -6.78 -18.77
CA TRP A 362 -0.63 -6.70 -19.45
C TRP A 362 0.03 -5.34 -19.24
N THR A 363 1.22 -5.35 -18.65
CA THR A 363 2.10 -4.19 -18.54
C THR A 363 3.38 -4.44 -19.31
N GLY A 364 3.77 -3.48 -20.16
CA GLY A 364 5.06 -3.49 -20.84
C GLY A 364 6.00 -2.46 -20.22
N GLU A 365 7.29 -2.77 -20.21
CA GLU A 365 8.37 -1.89 -19.78
C GLU A 365 9.46 -1.78 -20.85
N VAL A 366 9.95 -0.57 -21.06
CA VAL A 366 11.20 -0.30 -21.79
C VAL A 366 12.11 0.48 -20.87
N ARG A 367 13.38 0.09 -20.82
CA ARG A 367 14.41 0.77 -20.04
C ARG A 367 15.69 0.94 -20.85
N ALA A 368 16.35 2.07 -20.66
CA ALA A 368 17.71 2.31 -21.10
C ALA A 368 18.51 3.02 -20.01
N GLU A 369 19.78 2.69 -19.89
CA GLU A 369 20.70 3.33 -18.94
C GLU A 369 22.09 3.50 -19.57
N ALA A 370 22.76 4.58 -19.20
CA ALA A 370 24.07 4.94 -19.71
C ALA A 370 24.92 5.59 -18.61
N GLN A 371 26.21 5.32 -18.69
CA GLN A 371 27.29 5.89 -17.87
C GLN A 371 28.52 6.03 -18.78
N ALA A 372 29.55 6.75 -18.34
CA ALA A 372 30.74 7.12 -19.15
C ALA A 372 31.29 6.05 -20.12
N ARG A 373 31.30 4.76 -19.74
CA ARG A 373 31.74 3.66 -20.61
C ARG A 373 30.78 2.48 -20.67
N LEU A 374 29.53 2.66 -20.23
CA LEU A 374 28.53 1.59 -20.13
C LEU A 374 27.23 2.08 -20.76
N ALA A 375 26.60 1.24 -21.59
CA ALA A 375 25.26 1.49 -22.10
C ALA A 375 24.47 0.19 -22.18
N ASN A 376 23.28 0.18 -21.58
CA ASN A 376 22.36 -0.94 -21.59
C ASN A 376 20.97 -0.50 -22.06
N ALA A 377 20.27 -1.41 -22.73
CA ALA A 377 18.86 -1.26 -23.05
C ALA A 377 18.16 -2.60 -22.90
N GLY A 378 16.87 -2.56 -22.57
CA GLY A 378 16.11 -3.77 -22.36
C GLY A 378 14.62 -3.51 -22.27
N ILE A 379 13.89 -4.61 -22.32
CA ILE A 379 12.43 -4.64 -22.25
C ILE A 379 12.00 -5.62 -21.16
N ALA A 380 10.82 -5.38 -20.59
CA ALA A 380 10.16 -6.35 -19.75
C ALA A 380 8.65 -6.36 -20.01
N SER A 381 8.00 -7.45 -19.60
CA SER A 381 6.58 -7.66 -19.76
C SER A 381 6.05 -8.44 -18.56
N ASP A 382 4.97 -7.93 -17.97
CA ASP A 382 4.22 -8.58 -16.91
C ASP A 382 2.82 -8.88 -17.44
N VAL A 383 2.39 -10.14 -17.37
CA VAL A 383 1.11 -10.61 -17.91
C VAL A 383 0.34 -11.41 -16.85
N LEU A 384 -0.88 -10.96 -16.52
CA LEU A 384 -1.83 -11.73 -15.72
C LEU A 384 -2.50 -12.79 -16.59
N ILE A 385 -2.29 -14.06 -16.23
CA ILE A 385 -2.92 -15.20 -16.88
C ILE A 385 -4.12 -15.63 -16.02
N ASP A 386 -5.28 -15.01 -16.27
CA ASP A 386 -6.53 -15.23 -15.53
C ASP A 386 -6.29 -15.34 -14.00
N ASP A 387 -6.79 -16.41 -13.36
CA ASP A 387 -6.64 -16.66 -11.91
C ASP A 387 -5.40 -17.52 -11.58
N PHE A 388 -4.53 -17.78 -12.57
CA PHE A 388 -3.32 -18.58 -12.37
C PHE A 388 -2.20 -17.78 -11.74
N GLY A 389 -1.99 -16.53 -12.16
CA GLY A 389 -0.92 -15.69 -11.65
C GLY A 389 -0.35 -14.74 -12.69
N VAL A 390 0.67 -13.98 -12.29
CA VAL A 390 1.41 -13.04 -13.13
C VAL A 390 2.67 -13.73 -13.64
N PHE A 391 2.84 -13.75 -14.95
CA PHE A 391 4.07 -14.15 -15.60
C PHE A 391 4.88 -12.90 -15.96
N SER A 392 6.15 -12.89 -15.58
CA SER A 392 7.06 -11.77 -15.82
C SER A 392 8.24 -12.23 -16.66
N ALA A 393 8.63 -11.44 -17.65
CA ALA A 393 9.79 -11.72 -18.46
C ALA A 393 10.56 -10.44 -18.76
N SER A 394 11.89 -10.50 -18.72
CA SER A 394 12.74 -9.38 -19.10
C SER A 394 13.92 -9.83 -19.94
N ALA A 395 14.37 -8.97 -20.84
CA ALA A 395 15.59 -9.16 -21.61
C ALA A 395 16.30 -7.81 -21.77
N ALA A 396 17.59 -7.79 -21.48
CA ALA A 396 18.44 -6.62 -21.60
C ALA A 396 19.78 -6.98 -22.21
N GLY A 397 20.38 -6.02 -22.89
CA GLY A 397 21.68 -6.15 -23.51
C GLY A 397 22.41 -4.82 -23.51
N GLY A 398 23.74 -4.88 -23.55
CA GLY A 398 24.54 -3.68 -23.51
C GLY A 398 26.01 -3.92 -23.78
N ARG A 399 26.76 -2.83 -23.66
CA ARG A 399 28.21 -2.78 -23.91
C ARG A 399 28.90 -2.01 -22.80
N ASN A 400 30.08 -2.50 -22.44
CA ASN A 400 31.00 -1.87 -21.50
C ASN A 400 32.46 -2.16 -21.92
N PRO A 401 33.48 -1.68 -21.18
CA PRO A 401 34.88 -1.91 -21.52
C PRO A 401 35.28 -3.39 -21.57
N LEU A 402 34.57 -4.27 -20.85
CA LEU A 402 34.83 -5.70 -20.81
C LEU A 402 34.21 -6.44 -22.02
N GLY A 403 33.25 -5.82 -22.71
CA GLY A 403 32.64 -6.37 -23.92
C GLY A 403 31.13 -6.15 -24.00
N SER A 404 30.48 -6.94 -24.85
CA SER A 404 29.01 -6.98 -24.94
C SER A 404 28.46 -8.06 -24.03
N GLY A 405 27.35 -7.78 -23.36
CA GLY A 405 26.67 -8.74 -22.51
C GLY A 405 25.15 -8.62 -22.57
N GLY A 406 24.47 -9.59 -21.98
CA GLY A 406 23.02 -9.58 -21.86
C GLY A 406 22.52 -10.30 -20.61
N ARG A 407 21.29 -9.99 -20.24
CA ARG A 407 20.58 -10.57 -19.11
C ARG A 407 19.15 -10.92 -19.51
N VAL A 408 18.69 -12.09 -19.11
CA VAL A 408 17.31 -12.53 -19.26
C VAL A 408 16.77 -12.90 -17.88
N SER A 409 15.52 -12.54 -17.60
CA SER A 409 14.82 -13.03 -16.42
C SER A 409 13.42 -13.53 -16.76
N LEU A 410 12.96 -14.53 -16.02
CA LEU A 410 11.63 -15.11 -16.10
C LEU A 410 11.08 -15.24 -14.68
N GLY A 411 9.81 -14.95 -14.50
CA GLY A 411 9.13 -14.94 -13.22
C GLY A 411 7.71 -15.46 -13.34
N PHE A 412 7.24 -16.09 -12.28
CA PHE A 412 5.84 -16.45 -12.11
C PHE A 412 5.43 -16.25 -10.65
N ASP A 413 4.42 -15.44 -10.44
CA ASP A 413 3.85 -15.11 -9.14
C ASP A 413 2.37 -15.49 -9.08
N ARG A 414 1.97 -16.22 -8.05
CA ARG A 414 0.58 -16.53 -7.75
C ARG A 414 0.27 -16.18 -6.30
N GLN A 415 -0.75 -15.35 -6.11
CA GLN A 415 -1.32 -15.05 -4.81
C GLN A 415 -2.80 -15.40 -4.82
N SER A 416 -3.19 -16.34 -3.96
CA SER A 416 -4.58 -16.81 -3.82
C SER A 416 -4.91 -17.02 -2.34
N PRO A 417 -6.21 -17.11 -1.96
CA PRO A 417 -6.59 -17.33 -0.57
C PRO A 417 -5.93 -18.60 0.00
N GLY A 418 -5.03 -18.41 0.95
CA GLY A 418 -4.30 -19.49 1.61
C GLY A 418 -3.09 -20.06 0.86
N LEU A 419 -2.87 -19.75 -0.43
CA LEU A 419 -1.70 -20.21 -1.19
C LEU A 419 -0.98 -19.04 -1.86
N SER A 420 0.30 -18.89 -1.55
CA SER A 420 1.24 -18.00 -2.24
C SER A 420 2.35 -18.81 -2.90
N PHE A 421 2.72 -18.47 -4.12
CA PHE A 421 3.80 -19.13 -4.84
C PHE A 421 4.53 -18.11 -5.70
N SER A 422 5.86 -18.13 -5.70
CA SER A 422 6.68 -17.23 -6.51
C SER A 422 7.94 -17.94 -6.96
N VAL A 423 8.26 -17.88 -8.24
CA VAL A 423 9.52 -18.37 -8.80
C VAL A 423 10.07 -17.37 -9.78
N GLN A 424 11.34 -17.00 -9.63
CA GLN A 424 12.06 -16.09 -10.51
C GLN A 424 13.44 -16.65 -10.84
N GLY A 425 13.73 -16.79 -12.12
CA GLY A 425 15.04 -17.12 -12.66
C GLY A 425 15.65 -15.93 -13.39
N ALA A 426 16.95 -15.69 -13.24
CA ALA A 426 17.69 -14.73 -14.03
C ALA A 426 19.03 -15.30 -14.46
N TRP A 427 19.45 -14.97 -15.68
CA TRP A 427 20.69 -15.40 -16.28
C TRP A 427 21.37 -14.19 -16.92
N ALA A 428 22.64 -13.99 -16.64
CA ALA A 428 23.45 -12.93 -17.21
C ALA A 428 24.73 -13.51 -17.84
N SER A 429 25.19 -12.88 -18.91
CA SER A 429 26.47 -13.23 -19.51
C SER A 429 27.64 -12.61 -18.71
N PRO A 430 28.88 -13.14 -18.84
CA PRO A 430 30.02 -12.70 -18.02
C PRO A 430 30.33 -11.21 -18.10
N HIS A 431 30.10 -10.61 -19.27
CA HIS A 431 30.40 -9.20 -19.55
C HIS A 431 29.19 -8.29 -19.37
N PHE A 432 28.04 -8.77 -18.89
CA PHE A 432 26.92 -7.87 -18.60
C PHE A 432 27.20 -7.10 -17.30
N ARG A 433 27.06 -5.76 -17.35
CA ARG A 433 27.22 -4.87 -16.18
C ARG A 433 26.05 -3.90 -16.18
N LEU A 434 25.60 -3.52 -15.00
CA LEU A 434 24.57 -2.51 -14.80
C LEU A 434 25.20 -1.21 -14.30
N VAL A 435 24.48 -0.10 -14.48
CA VAL A 435 24.93 1.17 -13.90
C VAL A 435 25.00 1.02 -12.38
N GLY A 436 26.09 1.53 -11.78
CA GLY A 436 26.37 1.39 -10.36
C GLY A 436 27.12 0.11 -9.97
N ASP A 437 27.35 -0.81 -10.91
CA ASP A 437 28.27 -1.93 -10.68
C ASP A 437 29.71 -1.40 -10.60
N THR A 438 30.45 -1.81 -9.57
CA THR A 438 31.89 -1.52 -9.46
C THR A 438 32.72 -2.65 -10.07
N ASP A 439 33.93 -2.37 -10.55
CA ASP A 439 34.81 -3.38 -11.16
C ASP A 439 35.12 -4.58 -10.23
N SER A 440 35.04 -4.40 -8.91
CA SER A 440 35.24 -5.44 -7.90
C SER A 440 33.98 -6.24 -7.53
N GLN A 441 32.81 -5.92 -8.09
CA GLN A 441 31.58 -6.65 -7.80
C GLN A 441 31.51 -7.96 -8.59
N LEU A 442 31.14 -9.04 -7.89
CA LEU A 442 30.93 -10.34 -8.48
C LEU A 442 29.67 -10.34 -9.34
N VAL A 443 29.82 -10.78 -10.58
CA VAL A 443 28.71 -10.92 -11.51
C VAL A 443 27.95 -12.20 -11.20
N VAL A 444 26.67 -12.06 -10.89
CA VAL A 444 25.77 -13.21 -10.74
C VAL A 444 25.47 -13.75 -12.15
N GLU A 445 26.00 -14.93 -12.47
CA GLU A 445 25.71 -15.60 -13.75
C GLU A 445 24.27 -16.10 -13.77
N ARG A 446 23.84 -16.76 -12.69
CA ARG A 446 22.50 -17.34 -12.58
C ARG A 446 21.96 -17.10 -11.19
N GLN A 447 20.69 -16.72 -11.14
CA GLN A 447 19.93 -16.57 -9.92
C GLN A 447 18.62 -17.31 -10.05
N LEU A 448 18.28 -18.09 -9.04
CA LEU A 448 16.97 -18.68 -8.86
C LEU A 448 16.45 -18.26 -7.49
N LEU A 449 15.26 -17.69 -7.45
CA LEU A 449 14.48 -17.41 -6.27
C LEU A 449 13.20 -18.21 -6.39
N ALA A 450 12.84 -18.98 -5.38
CA ALA A 450 11.60 -19.73 -5.34
C ALA A 450 11.01 -19.68 -3.94
N SER A 451 9.70 -19.54 -3.83
CA SER A 451 9.00 -19.57 -2.56
C SER A 451 7.59 -20.10 -2.72
N ALA A 452 7.10 -20.73 -1.66
CA ALA A 452 5.75 -21.25 -1.57
C ALA A 452 5.27 -21.11 -0.12
N GLY A 453 4.02 -20.75 0.07
CA GLY A 453 3.40 -20.61 1.38
C GLY A 453 1.98 -21.14 1.33
N TYR A 454 1.60 -21.98 2.28
CA TYR A 454 0.24 -22.48 2.41
C TYR A 454 -0.28 -22.29 3.83
N THR A 455 -1.45 -21.69 3.96
CA THR A 455 -2.13 -21.44 5.24
C THR A 455 -3.28 -22.41 5.42
N PHE A 456 -3.14 -23.32 6.39
CA PHE A 456 -4.12 -24.33 6.77
C PHE A 456 -5.20 -23.77 7.72
N GLY A 457 -5.69 -22.56 7.44
CA GLY A 457 -6.63 -21.86 8.34
C GLY A 457 -6.10 -21.75 9.78
N ARG A 458 -6.85 -22.30 10.75
CA ARG A 458 -6.46 -22.28 12.18
C ARG A 458 -5.26 -23.18 12.52
N TYR A 459 -4.90 -24.12 11.63
CA TYR A 459 -3.81 -25.07 11.86
C TYR A 459 -2.44 -24.51 11.50
N GLY A 460 -2.35 -23.23 11.12
CA GLY A 460 -1.09 -22.55 10.88
C GLY A 460 -0.67 -22.46 9.41
N THR A 461 0.53 -21.94 9.18
CA THR A 461 1.10 -21.63 7.88
C THR A 461 2.43 -22.33 7.71
N LEU A 462 2.57 -23.05 6.61
CA LEU A 462 3.82 -23.65 6.14
C LEU A 462 4.41 -22.76 5.05
N SER A 463 5.68 -22.40 5.18
CA SER A 463 6.42 -21.59 4.22
C SER A 463 7.70 -22.28 3.80
N VAL A 464 8.02 -22.25 2.51
CA VAL A 464 9.24 -22.74 1.91
C VAL A 464 9.85 -21.61 1.10
N ALA A 465 11.16 -21.40 1.23
CA ALA A 465 11.89 -20.51 0.33
C ALA A 465 13.24 -21.11 -0.05
N TYR A 466 13.65 -20.87 -1.29
CA TYR A 466 14.88 -21.35 -1.88
C TYR A 466 15.53 -20.26 -2.72
N VAL A 467 16.82 -20.03 -2.48
CA VAL A 467 17.65 -19.08 -3.21
C VAL A 467 18.86 -19.83 -3.70
N ALA A 468 19.19 -19.71 -4.98
CA ALA A 468 20.44 -20.19 -5.54
C ALA A 468 21.07 -19.09 -6.40
N ARG A 469 22.36 -18.82 -6.17
CA ARG A 469 23.15 -17.88 -6.94
C ARG A 469 24.46 -18.54 -7.34
N SER A 470 24.78 -18.49 -8.63
CA SER A 470 26.08 -18.88 -9.15
C SER A 470 26.82 -17.66 -9.66
N TYR A 471 28.12 -17.64 -9.42
CA TYR A 471 29.05 -16.61 -9.86
C TYR A 471 30.06 -17.26 -10.82
N HIS A 472 30.67 -16.48 -11.71
CA HIS A 472 31.68 -17.02 -12.62
C HIS A 472 32.97 -17.44 -11.92
N GLU A 473 33.38 -16.69 -10.89
CA GLU A 473 34.70 -16.82 -10.26
C GLU A 473 34.63 -17.25 -8.79
N GLN A 474 33.43 -17.54 -8.27
CA GLN A 474 33.21 -17.93 -6.88
C GLN A 474 32.24 -19.11 -6.71
N PRO A 475 32.34 -19.85 -5.59
CA PRO A 475 31.41 -20.92 -5.26
C PRO A 475 29.96 -20.42 -5.27
N SER A 476 29.05 -21.25 -5.80
CA SER A 476 27.62 -20.96 -5.77
C SER A 476 27.13 -20.89 -4.32
N THR A 477 26.29 -19.90 -4.03
CA THR A 477 25.59 -19.80 -2.75
C THR A 477 24.16 -20.30 -2.90
N THR A 478 23.75 -21.25 -2.07
CA THR A 478 22.36 -21.70 -1.97
C THR A 478 21.84 -21.56 -0.55
N ILE A 479 20.58 -21.14 -0.43
CA ILE A 479 19.87 -20.99 0.84
C ILE A 479 18.52 -21.69 0.67
N GLY A 480 18.27 -22.71 1.46
CA GLY A 480 16.95 -23.33 1.60
C GLY A 480 16.38 -23.02 2.97
N SER A 481 15.09 -22.75 3.05
CA SER A 481 14.40 -22.53 4.31
C SER A 481 13.02 -23.17 4.30
N LEU A 482 12.64 -23.69 5.46
CA LEU A 482 11.34 -24.28 5.76
C LEU A 482 10.87 -23.67 7.08
N GLY A 483 9.68 -23.11 7.10
CA GLY A 483 9.07 -22.51 8.27
C GLY A 483 7.67 -23.08 8.47
N TYR A 484 7.30 -23.30 9.72
CA TYR A 484 5.93 -23.63 10.11
C TYR A 484 5.56 -22.80 11.33
N SER A 485 4.42 -22.14 11.26
CA SER A 485 3.94 -21.28 12.33
C SER A 485 2.47 -21.52 12.57
N PHE A 486 2.03 -21.47 13.82
CA PHE A 486 0.64 -21.67 14.18
C PHE A 486 0.32 -20.88 15.45
N ASN A 487 -0.95 -20.55 15.62
CA ASN A 487 -1.46 -19.90 16.81
C ASN A 487 -2.31 -20.89 17.59
N VAL A 488 -2.19 -20.86 18.92
CA VAL A 488 -3.01 -21.68 19.83
C VAL A 488 -3.66 -20.75 20.84
N ASP A 489 -4.91 -20.35 20.59
CA ASP A 489 -5.77 -19.51 21.45
C ASP A 489 -5.00 -18.69 22.52
N ARG A 490 -5.13 -19.05 23.80
CA ARG A 490 -4.48 -18.35 24.94
C ARG A 490 -3.00 -18.70 25.15
N TRP A 491 -2.49 -19.70 24.42
CA TRP A 491 -1.11 -20.15 24.50
C TRP A 491 -0.20 -19.40 23.53
N GLY A 492 -0.77 -18.59 22.64
CA GLY A 492 -0.04 -17.65 21.79
C GLY A 492 0.50 -18.26 20.51
N TYR A 493 1.56 -17.65 20.00
CA TYR A 493 2.16 -17.95 18.69
C TYR A 493 3.34 -18.91 18.83
N PHE A 494 3.36 -19.93 17.99
CA PHE A 494 4.48 -20.85 17.86
C PHE A 494 5.02 -20.77 16.43
N GLY A 495 6.34 -20.65 16.30
CA GLY A 495 7.03 -20.66 15.03
C GLY A 495 8.27 -21.54 15.10
N VAL A 496 8.45 -22.40 14.10
CA VAL A 496 9.66 -23.20 13.92
C VAL A 496 10.14 -22.99 12.50
N SER A 497 11.42 -22.71 12.32
CA SER A 497 12.04 -22.62 11.01
C SER A 497 13.39 -23.31 10.98
N VAL A 498 13.69 -23.95 9.88
CA VAL A 498 14.99 -24.52 9.56
C VAL A 498 15.49 -23.85 8.30
N SER A 499 16.71 -23.32 8.34
CA SER A 499 17.39 -22.81 7.16
C SER A 499 18.73 -23.50 6.98
N ARG A 500 19.14 -23.64 5.72
CA ARG A 500 20.43 -24.23 5.35
C ARG A 500 21.08 -23.34 4.32
N VAL A 501 22.25 -22.83 4.67
CA VAL A 501 23.10 -22.04 3.80
C VAL A 501 24.26 -22.91 3.34
N ARG A 502 24.51 -22.95 2.04
CA ARG A 502 25.69 -23.56 1.44
C ARG A 502 26.36 -22.50 0.58
N ALA A 503 27.48 -22.00 1.05
CA ALA A 503 28.36 -21.11 0.29
C ALA A 503 29.74 -21.79 0.23
N GLU A 504 30.80 -21.09 0.64
CA GLU A 504 32.09 -21.68 0.95
C GLU A 504 31.95 -22.71 2.09
N ASP A 505 31.24 -22.33 3.15
CA ASP A 505 30.86 -23.20 4.26
C ASP A 505 29.39 -23.64 4.18
N ARG A 506 29.10 -24.72 4.90
CA ARG A 506 27.75 -25.24 5.06
C ARG A 506 27.26 -24.99 6.49
N SER A 507 26.24 -24.15 6.61
CA SER A 507 25.58 -23.84 7.88
C SER A 507 24.12 -24.30 7.86
N THR A 508 23.66 -24.87 8.97
CA THR A 508 22.26 -25.21 9.20
C THR A 508 21.81 -24.52 10.47
N GLN A 509 20.76 -23.70 10.37
CA GLN A 509 20.16 -23.00 11.48
C GLN A 509 18.77 -23.54 11.75
N VAL A 510 18.47 -23.77 13.01
CA VAL A 510 17.13 -24.12 13.50
C VAL A 510 16.72 -23.03 14.48
N ASN A 511 15.62 -22.36 14.19
CA ASN A 511 14.99 -21.40 15.07
C ASN A 511 13.63 -21.94 15.51
N ALA A 512 13.35 -21.86 16.79
CA ALA A 512 12.03 -22.13 17.35
C ALA A 512 11.69 -21.00 18.31
N THR A 513 10.53 -20.37 18.12
CA THR A 513 10.06 -19.26 18.94
C THR A 513 8.63 -19.53 19.40
N TRP A 514 8.40 -19.34 20.69
CA TRP A 514 7.08 -19.35 21.30
C TRP A 514 6.85 -17.97 21.93
N THR A 515 5.81 -17.27 21.49
CA THR A 515 5.43 -15.96 22.03
C THR A 515 4.07 -16.06 22.71
N LEU A 516 4.04 -15.77 24.00
CA LEU A 516 2.87 -15.77 24.86
C LEU A 516 2.45 -14.33 25.19
N PRO A 517 1.27 -13.86 24.77
CA PRO A 517 0.73 -12.60 25.25
C PRO A 517 0.35 -12.71 26.73
N ILE A 518 0.71 -11.70 27.52
CA ILE A 518 0.41 -11.57 28.96
C ILE A 518 -0.39 -10.29 29.18
N GLY A 519 -1.71 -10.43 29.39
CA GLY A 519 -2.60 -9.28 29.49
C GLY A 519 -2.74 -8.54 28.16
N THR A 520 -2.93 -7.22 28.19
CA THR A 520 -3.22 -6.42 26.99
C THR A 520 -1.99 -5.74 26.38
N SER A 521 -0.90 -5.56 27.13
CA SER A 521 0.25 -4.77 26.66
C SER A 521 1.60 -5.48 26.77
N THR A 522 1.64 -6.67 27.39
CA THR A 522 2.90 -7.37 27.68
C THR A 522 2.94 -8.69 26.91
N SER A 523 4.10 -9.10 26.44
CA SER A 523 4.34 -10.42 25.88
C SER A 523 5.62 -11.01 26.46
N ALA A 524 5.64 -12.33 26.56
CA ALA A 524 6.84 -13.11 26.85
C ALA A 524 7.16 -13.98 25.64
N ALA A 525 8.43 -14.12 25.29
CA ALA A 525 8.85 -15.02 24.24
C ALA A 525 10.00 -15.92 24.70
N LEU A 526 9.90 -17.20 24.38
CA LEU A 526 10.97 -18.17 24.49
C LEU A 526 11.48 -18.47 23.08
N SER A 527 12.76 -18.25 22.83
CA SER A 527 13.39 -18.54 21.54
C SER A 527 14.59 -19.46 21.72
N VAL A 528 14.68 -20.47 20.86
CA VAL A 528 15.82 -21.36 20.72
C VAL A 528 16.39 -21.18 19.33
N ASP A 529 17.66 -20.82 19.25
CA ASP A 529 18.40 -20.67 18.01
C ASP A 529 19.61 -21.61 18.03
N ARG A 530 19.76 -22.44 17.00
CA ARG A 530 20.85 -23.42 16.91
C ARG A 530 21.46 -23.37 15.52
N VAL A 531 22.72 -22.98 15.45
CA VAL A 531 23.54 -22.92 14.24
C VAL A 531 24.59 -24.02 14.30
N ARG A 532 24.64 -24.85 13.27
CA ARG A 532 25.68 -25.86 13.04
C ARG A 532 26.39 -25.57 11.74
N SER A 533 27.69 -25.32 11.78
CA SER A 533 28.48 -24.91 10.63
C SER A 533 29.69 -25.82 10.41
N THR A 534 30.14 -25.93 9.16
CA THR A 534 31.44 -26.56 8.85
C THR A 534 32.62 -25.65 9.17
N ALA A 535 32.38 -24.34 9.28
CA ALA A 535 33.41 -23.38 9.66
C ALA A 535 33.82 -23.60 11.13
N PRO A 536 35.13 -23.71 11.42
CA PRO A 536 35.61 -23.89 12.79
C PRO A 536 35.11 -22.79 13.73
N GLY A 537 34.50 -23.18 14.86
CA GLY A 537 34.03 -22.25 15.89
C GLY A 537 32.74 -21.47 15.57
N ALA A 538 32.08 -21.76 14.45
CA ALA A 538 30.82 -21.09 14.06
C ALA A 538 29.55 -21.80 14.58
N ASP A 539 29.71 -22.87 15.35
CA ASP A 539 28.61 -23.54 16.04
C ASP A 539 28.08 -22.68 17.18
N ARG A 540 26.76 -22.50 17.23
CA ARG A 540 26.10 -21.68 18.24
C ARG A 540 24.81 -22.32 18.71
N ASP A 541 24.62 -22.39 20.02
CA ASP A 541 23.35 -22.74 20.63
C ASP A 541 22.93 -21.59 21.53
N GLU A 542 21.81 -20.95 21.26
CA GLU A 542 21.27 -19.88 22.09
C GLU A 542 19.85 -20.23 22.53
N ARG A 543 19.57 -20.05 23.82
CA ARG A 543 18.23 -20.07 24.41
C ARG A 543 18.01 -18.74 25.08
N ALA A 544 17.00 -18.02 24.62
CA ALA A 544 16.66 -16.73 25.17
C ALA A 544 15.21 -16.70 25.64
N LEU A 545 15.00 -16.05 26.79
CA LEU A 545 13.71 -15.63 27.30
C LEU A 545 13.65 -14.12 27.20
N SER A 546 12.60 -13.58 26.61
CA SER A 546 12.30 -12.15 26.63
C SER A 546 10.93 -11.88 27.23
N ILE A 547 10.82 -10.77 27.94
CA ILE A 547 9.56 -10.21 28.42
C ILE A 547 9.58 -8.74 28.01
N GLN A 548 8.55 -8.30 27.30
CA GLN A 548 8.49 -6.95 26.81
C GLN A 548 7.09 -6.37 26.90
N ARG A 549 7.04 -5.05 27.06
CA ARG A 549 5.86 -4.22 26.91
C ARG A 549 6.22 -3.13 25.91
N ASN A 550 5.47 -3.06 24.81
CA ASN A 550 5.70 -2.03 23.81
C ASN A 550 5.22 -0.67 24.32
N LEU A 551 5.77 0.41 23.76
CA LEU A 551 5.30 1.77 24.00
C LEU A 551 3.82 1.91 23.56
N PRO A 552 2.97 2.58 24.35
CA PRO A 552 1.58 2.80 23.99
C PRO A 552 1.41 3.90 22.92
N LEU A 553 0.23 3.95 22.30
CA LEU A 553 -0.19 5.06 21.45
C LEU A 553 -0.36 6.33 22.32
N GLY A 554 0.60 7.24 22.26
CA GLY A 554 0.62 8.48 23.04
C GLY A 554 1.70 8.50 24.13
N GLU A 555 1.43 9.18 25.24
CA GLU A 555 2.36 9.27 26.36
C GLU A 555 2.38 7.96 27.16
N GLY A 556 3.56 7.45 27.49
CA GLY A 556 3.69 6.25 28.32
C GLY A 556 5.08 5.63 28.29
N PHE A 557 5.19 4.41 28.84
CA PHE A 557 6.46 3.70 28.95
C PHE A 557 6.37 2.28 28.37
N GLY A 558 7.50 1.83 27.84
CA GLY A 558 7.76 0.46 27.42
C GLY A 558 8.93 -0.10 28.20
N TYR A 559 9.09 -1.41 28.17
CA TYR A 559 10.27 -2.07 28.71
C TYR A 559 10.55 -3.36 27.97
N ARG A 560 11.81 -3.78 27.96
CA ARG A 560 12.24 -5.06 27.39
C ARG A 560 13.32 -5.66 28.27
N LEU A 561 13.02 -6.83 28.81
CA LEU A 561 13.97 -7.67 29.52
C LEU A 561 14.26 -8.89 28.65
N ARG A 562 15.53 -9.20 28.41
CA ARG A 562 15.92 -10.44 27.73
C ARG A 562 17.09 -11.07 28.45
N ALA A 563 16.99 -12.36 28.72
CA ALA A 563 18.05 -13.17 29.27
C ALA A 563 18.36 -14.30 28.28
N SER A 564 19.64 -14.52 28.02
CA SER A 564 20.14 -15.55 27.12
C SER A 564 21.27 -16.33 27.79
N ASP A 565 21.43 -17.60 27.44
CA ASP A 565 22.48 -18.48 27.98
C ASP A 565 23.85 -18.22 27.34
N GLN A 566 23.89 -18.03 26.02
CA GLN A 566 25.08 -17.76 25.21
C GLN A 566 25.02 -16.36 24.54
N GLY A 567 23.95 -15.60 24.76
CA GLY A 567 23.75 -14.25 24.24
C GLY A 567 23.76 -13.17 25.33
N PRO A 568 23.44 -11.91 24.96
CA PRO A 568 23.39 -10.81 25.91
C PRO A 568 22.21 -10.96 26.89
N ARG A 569 22.45 -10.56 28.14
CA ARG A 569 21.39 -10.24 29.11
C ARG A 569 21.16 -8.75 29.06
N GLN A 570 19.96 -8.32 28.73
CA GLN A 570 19.64 -6.91 28.47
C GLN A 570 18.38 -6.49 29.23
N ALA A 571 18.38 -5.25 29.69
CA ALA A 571 17.25 -4.56 30.26
C ALA A 571 17.15 -3.18 29.61
N GLU A 572 16.01 -2.88 29.01
CA GLU A 572 15.72 -1.62 28.34
C GLU A 572 14.42 -1.05 28.87
N ILE A 573 14.40 0.27 29.06
CA ILE A 573 13.22 1.04 29.42
C ILE A 573 13.09 2.14 28.38
N ASP A 574 11.87 2.25 27.84
CA ASP A 574 11.51 3.28 26.88
C ASP A 574 10.46 4.20 27.50
N TYR A 575 10.56 5.48 27.23
CA TYR A 575 9.59 6.49 27.66
C TYR A 575 9.27 7.43 26.51
N GLN A 576 7.99 7.57 26.20
CA GLN A 576 7.49 8.45 25.16
C GLN A 576 6.57 9.50 25.75
N ASN A 577 6.75 10.75 25.33
CA ASN A 577 5.84 11.85 25.65
C ASN A 577 5.60 12.71 24.40
N ARG A 578 4.89 13.84 24.56
CA ARG A 578 4.61 14.77 23.46
C ARG A 578 5.84 15.42 22.79
N TYR A 579 7.01 15.37 23.42
CA TYR A 579 8.24 16.03 22.96
C TYR A 579 9.22 15.07 22.28
N GLY A 580 9.16 13.77 22.63
CA GLY A 580 10.04 12.77 22.05
C GLY A 580 9.99 11.43 22.75
N THR A 581 10.89 10.55 22.32
CA THR A 581 11.07 9.21 22.84
C THR A 581 12.49 9.07 23.39
N TYR A 582 12.59 8.53 24.60
CA TYR A 582 13.84 8.35 25.33
C TYR A 582 13.98 6.88 25.69
N SER A 583 15.17 6.32 25.49
CA SER A 583 15.45 4.95 25.91
C SER A 583 16.72 4.85 26.72
N ALA A 584 16.73 3.93 27.67
CA ALA A 584 17.91 3.56 28.45
C ALA A 584 18.01 2.05 28.48
N GLU A 585 19.16 1.52 28.09
CA GLU A 585 19.44 0.10 27.97
C GLU A 585 20.75 -0.24 28.66
N VAL A 586 20.74 -1.35 29.40
CA VAL A 586 21.94 -1.97 29.96
C VAL A 586 22.00 -3.39 29.44
N ALA A 587 23.13 -3.78 28.85
CA ALA A 587 23.36 -5.11 28.32
C ALA A 587 24.67 -5.69 28.84
N GLN A 588 24.68 -6.97 29.19
CA GLN A 588 25.85 -7.71 29.60
C GLN A 588 26.06 -8.90 28.66
N ALA A 589 27.24 -9.00 28.05
CA ALA A 589 27.61 -10.08 27.15
C ALA A 589 29.08 -10.45 27.31
N GLN A 590 29.39 -11.75 27.40
CA GLN A 590 30.77 -12.27 27.47
C GLN A 590 31.65 -11.58 28.54
N GLY A 591 31.05 -11.17 29.67
CA GLY A 591 31.75 -10.50 30.77
C GLY A 591 31.90 -8.97 30.63
N GLN A 592 31.54 -8.38 29.49
CA GLN A 592 31.51 -6.93 29.30
C GLN A 592 30.12 -6.38 29.61
N THR A 593 30.08 -5.15 30.11
CA THR A 593 28.82 -4.42 30.37
C THR A 593 28.78 -3.17 29.49
N GLY A 594 27.69 -3.05 28.75
CA GLY A 594 27.37 -1.91 27.90
C GLY A 594 26.15 -1.17 28.42
N GLU A 595 26.22 0.14 28.42
CA GLU A 595 25.11 1.06 28.71
C GLU A 595 24.83 1.86 27.45
N ARG A 596 23.54 2.06 27.13
CA ARG A 596 23.11 2.81 25.96
C ARG A 596 21.97 3.72 26.35
N VAL A 597 22.05 4.99 25.98
CA VAL A 597 20.94 5.94 26.11
C VAL A 597 20.64 6.54 24.75
N SER A 598 19.36 6.69 24.44
CA SER A 598 18.93 7.33 23.20
C SER A 598 17.83 8.36 23.45
N ALA A 599 17.78 9.36 22.57
CA ALA A 599 16.74 10.37 22.54
C ALA A 599 16.39 10.69 21.09
N SER A 600 15.14 10.53 20.71
CA SER A 600 14.62 10.89 19.40
C SER A 600 13.44 11.85 19.54
N GLY A 601 13.29 12.73 18.55
CA GLY A 601 12.24 13.74 18.56
C GLY A 601 12.20 14.53 17.26
N GLY A 602 11.20 15.39 17.15
CA GLY A 602 11.00 16.26 16.02
C GLY A 602 10.43 17.60 16.45
N VAL A 603 10.93 18.69 15.87
CA VAL A 603 10.38 20.03 16.05
C VAL A 603 9.93 20.53 14.69
N GLY A 604 8.65 20.88 14.57
CA GLY A 604 8.07 21.43 13.33
C GLY A 604 7.47 22.81 13.59
N PHE A 605 7.52 23.66 12.57
CA PHE A 605 6.84 24.94 12.55
C PHE A 605 6.02 25.06 11.25
N ILE A 606 4.84 25.66 11.37
CA ILE A 606 3.97 26.03 10.25
C ILE A 606 3.69 27.51 10.40
N GLY A 607 3.92 28.28 9.33
CA GLY A 607 3.72 29.72 9.27
C GLY A 607 2.40 30.15 8.66
#